data_AF-A0A321L7R0-F1
#
_entry.id   AF-A0A321L7R0-F1
#
_cell.length_a   1.000
_cell.length_b   1.000
_cell.length_c   1.000
_cell.angle_alpha   90.00
_cell.angle_beta   90.00
_cell.angle_gamma   90.00
#
_symmetry.space_group_name_H-M   'P 1'
#
loop_
_entity.id
_entity.type
_entity.pdbx_description
1 polymer ?
#
loop_
_entity_poly.entity_id
_entity_poly.type
_entity_poly.pdbx_seq_one_letter_code
_entity_poly.pdbx_strand_id
1 'polypeptide(L)'
;MFDRPIQLGFTVYNRKFDFNQAKQSEIISGQKLNLPQSVLDQLQNFSQSSTGFTSTLSYVLHSFKRVGLTYAWDNSSVTPFSTASQQFFQSINFRSISGPDSLKGIITSKVVPVFGFSTVDNPVRPYRGKSFFIQSDIAGIGGNVAFYRPVMTYTQWKPLFHPGNTLGIRIQGSFISGYAGKVAPPYERFYMGGENDLRGFDVRTVSPYVFVSSLQNLQLLNPDGTPVPLDPANPRRGNVTVPVPATTVTFPGGDSNFFTNLEYRIRVFGPVTLAPFADFGMNFALRQSQLQIAPDSLNQLNTTSFGCPALVAFQCAGGGSIPFSGDLKTIPGTNYVPRMSTGLELQVMLPIVQAPFRIYYAYNPLILDTHVNSQNLITRSMFPAGGAGDFTFQSALATFGPNFQLKEPKKTFRFTISTTF
;
A
#
# COMPACT_ATOMS: atom_id res chain seq x y z
N MET A 1 35.41 14.54 -13.60
CA MET A 1 36.66 13.75 -13.56
C MET A 1 37.06 13.47 -15.00
N PHE A 2 38.32 13.73 -15.40
CA PHE A 2 38.87 13.42 -16.73
C PHE A 2 38.24 14.14 -17.95
N ASP A 3 37.95 15.44 -17.86
CA ASP A 3 37.36 16.27 -18.95
C ASP A 3 36.07 15.74 -19.59
N ARG A 4 35.43 14.76 -18.95
CA ARG A 4 34.14 14.21 -19.33
C ARG A 4 33.10 14.63 -18.30
N PRO A 5 31.84 14.92 -18.71
CA PRO A 5 30.75 15.27 -17.81
C PRO A 5 30.22 14.03 -17.06
N ILE A 6 31.13 13.35 -16.34
CA ILE A 6 30.88 12.20 -15.49
C ILE A 6 30.75 12.70 -14.05
N GLN A 7 29.66 12.30 -13.38
CA GLN A 7 29.45 12.53 -11.97
C GLN A 7 29.43 11.21 -11.22
N LEU A 8 30.12 11.17 -10.09
CA LEU A 8 30.14 10.05 -9.16
C LEU A 8 29.52 10.51 -7.84
N GLY A 9 28.70 9.66 -7.25
CA GLY A 9 28.08 9.90 -5.95
C GLY A 9 28.09 8.64 -5.10
N PHE A 10 28.15 8.83 -3.79
CA PHE A 10 28.03 7.77 -2.82
C PHE A 10 27.22 8.27 -1.63
N THR A 11 26.38 7.42 -1.06
CA THR A 11 25.58 7.77 0.13
C THR A 11 25.47 6.55 1.01
N VAL A 12 25.68 6.73 2.31
CA VAL A 12 25.35 5.74 3.35
C VAL A 12 24.18 6.30 4.14
N TYR A 13 23.25 5.43 4.51
CA TYR A 13 22.09 5.85 5.26
C TYR A 13 21.72 4.84 6.34
N ASN A 14 21.14 5.38 7.40
CA ASN A 14 20.26 4.68 8.31
C ASN A 14 18.96 5.49 8.33
N ARG A 15 17.84 4.85 8.00
CA ARG A 15 16.55 5.53 7.90
C ARG A 15 15.45 4.66 8.50
N LYS A 16 14.41 5.33 8.96
CA LYS A 16 13.16 4.71 9.39
C LYS A 16 12.00 5.38 8.65
N PHE A 17 11.10 4.56 8.12
CA PHE A 17 9.86 4.98 7.51
C PHE A 17 8.70 4.44 8.35
N ASP A 18 7.74 5.29 8.69
CA ASP A 18 6.56 4.92 9.47
C ASP A 18 5.31 5.28 8.66
N PHE A 19 4.47 4.29 8.35
CA PHE A 19 3.17 4.50 7.74
C PHE A 19 2.06 4.09 8.69
N ASN A 20 1.20 5.04 9.05
CA ASN A 20 0.01 4.82 9.85
C ASN A 20 -1.18 5.49 9.18
N GLN A 21 -2.10 4.70 8.63
CA GLN A 21 -3.20 5.19 7.79
C GLN A 21 -4.17 6.09 8.56
N ALA A 22 -4.51 5.75 9.81
CA ALA A 22 -5.37 6.60 10.65
C ALA A 22 -4.68 7.94 10.91
N LYS A 23 -3.42 7.91 11.36
CA LYS A 23 -2.64 9.12 11.65
C LYS A 23 -2.47 10.01 10.42
N GLN A 24 -2.26 9.44 9.24
CA GLN A 24 -2.21 10.20 7.99
C GLN A 24 -3.54 10.94 7.75
N SER A 25 -4.66 10.26 7.96
CA SER A 25 -5.99 10.85 7.82
C SER A 25 -6.26 11.94 8.87
N GLU A 26 -5.78 11.77 10.11
CA GLU A 26 -5.85 12.78 11.17
C GLU A 26 -5.06 14.04 10.84
N ILE A 27 -3.81 13.89 10.36
CA ILE A 27 -2.95 15.01 9.95
C ILE A 27 -3.61 15.79 8.80
N ILE A 28 -4.18 15.07 7.84
CA ILE A 28 -4.81 15.63 6.65
C ILE A 28 -6.11 16.36 7.01
N SER A 29 -6.94 15.79 7.88
CA SER A 29 -8.24 16.35 8.28
C SER A 29 -8.14 17.42 9.38
N GLY A 30 -7.02 17.47 10.10
CA GLY A 30 -6.87 18.29 11.30
C GLY A 30 -7.74 17.83 12.48
N GLN A 31 -8.33 16.63 12.40
CA GLN A 31 -9.21 16.07 13.42
C GLN A 31 -8.67 14.73 13.93
N LYS A 32 -8.81 14.48 15.24
CA LYS A 32 -8.49 13.18 15.82
C LYS A 32 -9.59 12.18 15.45
N LEU A 33 -9.21 11.02 14.92
CA LEU A 33 -10.13 9.97 14.51
C LEU A 33 -10.31 8.99 15.68
N ASN A 34 -11.51 8.98 16.26
CA ASN A 34 -11.87 7.98 17.26
C ASN A 34 -12.55 6.78 16.57
N LEU A 35 -11.74 5.80 16.17
CA LEU A 35 -12.20 4.62 15.44
C LEU A 35 -12.31 3.40 16.37
N PRO A 36 -13.33 2.53 16.21
CA PRO A 36 -13.39 1.25 16.90
C PRO A 36 -12.16 0.37 16.59
N GLN A 37 -11.76 -0.48 17.55
CA GLN A 37 -10.60 -1.36 17.39
C GLN A 37 -10.72 -2.26 16.15
N SER A 38 -11.93 -2.75 15.86
CA SER A 38 -12.20 -3.56 14.66
C SER A 38 -11.88 -2.86 13.35
N VAL A 39 -12.00 -1.52 13.29
CA VAL A 39 -11.61 -0.71 12.13
C VAL A 39 -10.10 -0.51 12.13
N LEU A 40 -9.50 -0.18 13.28
CA LEU A 40 -8.06 0.02 13.42
C LEU A 40 -7.26 -1.23 13.00
N ASP A 41 -7.78 -2.42 13.30
CA ASP A 41 -7.17 -3.70 12.94
C ASP A 41 -7.15 -3.97 11.42
N GLN A 42 -8.04 -3.33 10.66
CA GLN A 42 -8.15 -3.44 9.20
C GLN A 42 -7.27 -2.42 8.44
N LEU A 43 -6.71 -1.42 9.14
CA LEU A 43 -5.88 -0.39 8.52
C LEU A 43 -4.48 -0.90 8.16
N GLN A 44 -3.85 -0.29 7.17
CA GLN A 44 -2.45 -0.57 6.81
C GLN A 44 -1.49 0.28 7.64
N ASN A 45 -0.71 -0.38 8.47
CA ASN A 45 0.03 0.20 9.58
C ASN A 45 1.34 -0.56 9.79
N PHE A 46 2.47 0.02 9.36
CA PHE A 46 3.78 -0.62 9.44
C PHE A 46 4.92 0.40 9.52
N SER A 47 6.06 -0.05 10.04
CA SER A 47 7.32 0.68 10.00
C SER A 47 8.37 -0.12 9.24
N GLN A 48 9.29 0.56 8.57
CA GLN A 48 10.43 -0.04 7.91
C GLN A 48 11.72 0.66 8.37
N SER A 49 12.64 -0.10 8.93
CA SER A 49 13.98 0.38 9.28
C SER A 49 14.96 -0.15 8.25
N SER A 50 15.79 0.72 7.67
CA SER A 50 16.76 0.35 6.64
C SER A 50 18.14 0.94 6.94
N THR A 51 19.17 0.13 6.76
CA THR A 51 20.56 0.58 6.70
C THR A 51 21.18 0.12 5.40
N GLY A 52 21.89 1.01 4.72
CA GLY A 52 22.41 0.68 3.40
C GLY A 52 23.30 1.74 2.81
N PHE A 53 23.68 1.51 1.57
CA PHE A 53 24.43 2.47 0.78
C PHE A 53 24.02 2.46 -0.69
N THR A 54 24.29 3.56 -1.36
CA THR A 54 24.16 3.70 -2.81
C THR A 54 25.46 4.23 -3.40
N SER A 55 25.81 3.75 -4.59
CA SER A 55 26.88 4.30 -5.42
C SER A 55 26.30 4.60 -6.79
N THR A 56 26.49 5.83 -7.26
CA THR A 56 25.88 6.34 -8.49
C THR A 56 26.95 6.85 -9.43
N LEU A 57 26.81 6.48 -10.70
CA LEU A 57 27.57 6.99 -11.83
C LEU A 57 26.58 7.63 -12.80
N SER A 58 26.79 8.89 -13.19
CA SER A 58 25.97 9.53 -14.23
C SER A 58 26.83 10.22 -15.28
N TYR A 59 26.32 10.27 -16.50
CA TYR A 59 26.96 10.89 -17.64
C TYR A 59 25.97 11.76 -18.41
N VAL A 60 26.35 13.02 -18.65
CA VAL A 60 25.57 13.94 -19.47
C VAL A 60 25.97 13.74 -20.93
N LEU A 61 25.01 13.30 -21.74
CA LEU A 61 25.14 13.19 -23.19
C LEU A 61 24.99 14.58 -23.83
N HIS A 62 25.36 14.70 -25.11
CA HIS A 62 24.96 15.87 -25.91
C HIS A 62 23.42 16.02 -25.95
N SER A 63 22.95 17.27 -26.04
CA SER A 63 21.52 17.63 -26.08
C SER A 63 20.74 17.44 -24.76
N PHE A 64 21.34 17.74 -23.60
CA PHE A 64 20.70 17.74 -22.26
C PHE A 64 20.15 16.37 -21.79
N LYS A 65 20.49 15.29 -22.50
CA LYS A 65 20.16 13.92 -22.10
C LYS A 65 21.14 13.43 -21.04
N ARG A 66 20.67 12.64 -20.10
CA ARG A 66 21.45 12.05 -19.01
C ARG A 66 21.20 10.56 -18.96
N VAL A 67 22.28 9.81 -18.82
CA VAL A 67 22.25 8.39 -18.47
C VAL A 67 22.90 8.24 -17.10
N GLY A 68 22.38 7.33 -16.30
CA GLY A 68 22.96 7.02 -15.00
C GLY A 68 22.77 5.57 -14.64
N LEU A 69 23.62 5.11 -13.74
CA LEU A 69 23.60 3.78 -13.17
C LEU A 69 23.85 3.92 -11.68
N THR A 70 22.92 3.43 -10.86
CA THR A 70 23.09 3.35 -9.42
C THR A 70 23.13 1.89 -8.99
N TYR A 71 24.11 1.52 -8.18
CA TYR A 71 24.06 0.31 -7.37
C TYR A 71 23.57 0.66 -5.97
N ALA A 72 22.65 -0.12 -5.42
CA ALA A 72 22.13 0.05 -4.07
C ALA A 72 22.13 -1.28 -3.33
N TRP A 73 22.60 -1.23 -2.08
CA TRP A 73 22.49 -2.32 -1.13
C TRP A 73 21.72 -1.82 0.10
N ASP A 74 20.65 -2.51 0.47
CA ASP A 74 19.77 -2.18 1.59
C ASP A 74 19.55 -3.42 2.46
N ASN A 75 19.78 -3.31 3.76
CA ASN A 75 19.33 -4.27 4.75
C ASN A 75 18.21 -3.64 5.57
N SER A 76 17.02 -4.22 5.49
CA SER A 76 15.83 -3.69 6.15
C SER A 76 15.04 -4.71 6.95
N SER A 77 14.22 -4.18 7.85
CA SER A 77 13.21 -4.92 8.57
C SER A 77 11.88 -4.16 8.54
N VAL A 78 10.78 -4.91 8.46
CA VAL A 78 9.42 -4.36 8.48
C VAL A 78 8.74 -4.80 9.77
N THR A 79 8.18 -3.84 10.51
CA THR A 79 7.40 -4.11 11.73
C THR A 79 5.95 -3.65 11.52
N PRO A 80 5.03 -4.56 11.16
CA PRO A 80 3.61 -4.26 11.06
C PRO A 80 2.96 -4.19 12.46
N PHE A 81 2.08 -3.23 12.66
CA PHE A 81 1.42 -2.99 13.96
C PHE A 81 -0.11 -2.96 13.89
N SER A 82 -0.72 -3.24 12.73
CA SER A 82 -2.11 -3.70 12.64
C SER A 82 -2.19 -5.18 12.26
N THR A 83 -3.32 -5.81 12.59
CA THR A 83 -3.62 -7.19 12.24
C THR A 83 -3.62 -7.41 10.72
N ALA A 84 -4.26 -6.53 9.94
CA ALA A 84 -4.29 -6.63 8.48
C ALA A 84 -2.89 -6.50 7.84
N SER A 85 -2.03 -5.62 8.35
CA SER A 85 -0.64 -5.52 7.87
C SER A 85 0.18 -6.75 8.28
N GLN A 86 0.02 -7.25 9.51
CA GLN A 86 0.70 -8.47 9.95
C GLN A 86 0.34 -9.65 9.04
N GLN A 87 -0.96 -9.90 8.85
CA GLN A 87 -1.45 -10.99 8.01
C GLN A 87 -0.97 -10.86 6.57
N PHE A 88 -1.07 -9.67 5.97
CA PHE A 88 -0.64 -9.46 4.60
C PHE A 88 0.89 -9.62 4.44
N PHE A 89 1.69 -8.92 5.25
CA PHE A 89 3.14 -8.92 5.07
C PHE A 89 3.76 -10.29 5.37
N GLN A 90 3.25 -11.01 6.38
CA GLN A 90 3.78 -12.32 6.77
C GLN A 90 3.33 -13.46 5.86
N SER A 91 2.21 -13.30 5.14
CA SER A 91 1.68 -14.34 4.26
C SER A 91 2.21 -14.26 2.84
N ILE A 92 2.71 -13.12 2.36
CA ILE A 92 3.09 -12.95 0.96
C ILE A 92 4.45 -13.58 0.64
N ASN A 93 4.55 -14.27 -0.50
CA ASN A 93 5.75 -15.00 -0.97
C ASN A 93 6.85 -14.10 -1.59
N PHE A 94 7.28 -13.04 -0.89
CA PHE A 94 8.31 -12.13 -1.44
C PHE A 94 9.75 -12.55 -1.12
N ARG A 95 9.94 -13.52 -0.21
CA ARG A 95 11.24 -14.07 0.21
C ARG A 95 11.33 -15.60 0.19
N SER A 96 10.28 -16.29 -0.27
CA SER A 96 10.21 -17.77 -0.21
C SER A 96 10.18 -18.33 1.22
N ILE A 97 9.82 -17.50 2.20
CA ILE A 97 9.57 -17.85 3.60
C ILE A 97 8.35 -17.06 4.08
N SER A 98 7.68 -17.52 5.13
CA SER A 98 6.50 -16.86 5.71
C SER A 98 6.69 -16.50 7.19
N GLY A 99 5.70 -15.82 7.78
CA GLY A 99 5.70 -15.51 9.22
C GLY A 99 6.59 -14.30 9.58
N PRO A 100 6.84 -14.07 10.87
CA PRO A 100 7.60 -12.91 11.35
C PRO A 100 9.03 -12.81 10.78
N ASP A 101 9.65 -13.95 10.48
CA ASP A 101 11.02 -14.01 9.96
C ASP A 101 11.13 -13.50 8.51
N SER A 102 10.04 -13.59 7.75
CA SER A 102 9.94 -12.97 6.41
C SER A 102 10.12 -11.45 6.48
N LEU A 103 9.94 -10.82 7.64
CA LEU A 103 9.99 -9.37 7.80
C LEU A 103 11.31 -8.84 8.37
N LYS A 104 12.27 -9.72 8.68
CA LYS A 104 13.58 -9.33 9.25
C LYS A 104 14.73 -9.75 8.34
N GLY A 105 15.76 -8.91 8.27
CA GLY A 105 16.95 -9.19 7.46
C GLY A 105 16.64 -9.25 5.97
N ILE A 106 15.80 -8.34 5.49
CA ILE A 106 15.46 -8.19 4.08
C ILE A 106 16.65 -7.53 3.40
N ILE A 107 17.38 -8.28 2.58
CA ILE A 107 18.55 -7.78 1.86
C ILE A 107 18.13 -7.52 0.42
N THR A 108 18.13 -6.25 0.02
CA THR A 108 17.88 -5.82 -1.34
C THR A 108 19.18 -5.32 -1.96
N SER A 109 19.75 -6.10 -2.88
CA SER A 109 20.85 -5.67 -3.74
C SER A 109 20.31 -5.45 -5.14
N LYS A 110 20.44 -4.22 -5.65
CA LYS A 110 19.82 -3.80 -6.92
C LYS A 110 20.68 -2.85 -7.72
N VAL A 111 20.49 -2.88 -9.03
CA VAL A 111 21.01 -1.90 -9.99
C VAL A 111 19.84 -1.08 -10.55
N VAL A 112 20.06 0.21 -10.73
CA VAL A 112 19.06 1.18 -11.18
C VAL A 112 19.62 1.96 -12.37
N PRO A 113 19.44 1.49 -13.61
CA PRO A 113 19.63 2.32 -14.79
C PRO A 113 18.60 3.45 -14.82
N VAL A 114 19.06 4.65 -15.22
CA VAL A 114 18.22 5.81 -15.47
C VAL A 114 18.59 6.44 -16.81
N PHE A 115 17.57 6.89 -17.54
CA PHE A 115 17.71 7.72 -18.72
C PHE A 115 16.69 8.86 -18.65
N GLY A 116 17.10 10.05 -19.05
CA GLY A 116 16.15 11.14 -19.17
C GLY A 116 16.72 12.43 -19.73
N PHE A 117 15.87 13.43 -19.86
CA PHE A 117 16.24 14.79 -20.22
C PHE A 117 15.26 15.77 -19.60
N SER A 118 15.68 17.02 -19.45
CA SER A 118 14.78 18.12 -19.08
C SER A 118 15.19 19.38 -19.83
N THR A 119 14.20 20.00 -20.48
CA THR A 119 14.28 21.34 -21.07
C THR A 119 13.37 22.32 -20.33
N VAL A 120 12.89 21.95 -19.15
CA VAL A 120 12.08 22.82 -18.29
C VAL A 120 12.92 24.03 -17.90
N ASP A 121 12.37 25.21 -18.14
CA ASP A 121 13.08 26.48 -18.00
C ASP A 121 13.37 26.86 -16.54
N ASN A 122 12.45 26.57 -15.63
CA ASN A 122 12.63 26.82 -14.20
C ASN A 122 11.99 25.68 -13.39
N PRO A 123 12.72 25.03 -12.46
CA PRO A 123 12.20 23.89 -11.69
C PRO A 123 11.18 24.29 -10.62
N VAL A 124 11.22 25.53 -10.12
CA VAL A 124 10.35 26.01 -9.04
C VAL A 124 9.09 26.67 -9.61
N ARG A 125 9.24 27.44 -10.70
CA ARG A 125 8.14 28.07 -11.42
C ARG A 125 8.26 27.78 -12.92
N PRO A 126 8.01 26.53 -13.34
CA PRO A 126 8.02 26.18 -14.75
C PRO A 126 7.07 27.06 -15.55
N TYR A 127 7.50 27.54 -16.71
CA TYR A 127 6.64 28.26 -17.65
C TYR A 127 6.59 27.56 -19.01
N ARG A 128 7.71 26.99 -19.47
CA ARG A 128 7.81 26.23 -20.72
C ARG A 128 8.81 25.08 -20.63
N GLY A 129 8.68 24.13 -21.54
CA GLY A 129 9.63 23.04 -21.72
C GLY A 129 9.01 21.69 -21.39
N LYS A 130 9.84 20.66 -21.39
CA LYS A 130 9.38 19.29 -21.14
C LYS A 130 10.49 18.46 -20.51
N SER A 131 10.09 17.43 -19.79
CA SER A 131 11.03 16.45 -19.27
C SER A 131 10.53 15.04 -19.49
N PHE A 132 11.48 14.13 -19.57
CA PHE A 132 11.22 12.71 -19.67
C PHE A 132 12.24 11.98 -18.82
N PHE A 133 11.78 11.07 -17.98
CA PHE A 133 12.64 10.21 -17.16
C PHE A 133 12.10 8.80 -17.16
N ILE A 134 12.99 7.83 -17.36
CA ILE A 134 12.72 6.41 -17.15
C ILE A 134 13.82 5.85 -16.25
N GLN A 135 13.40 5.10 -15.24
CA GLN A 135 14.30 4.37 -14.35
C GLN A 135 13.75 2.97 -14.13
N SER A 136 14.63 2.00 -13.84
CA SER A 136 14.19 0.65 -13.51
C SER A 136 14.99 0.10 -12.35
N ASP A 137 14.35 -0.26 -11.25
CA ASP A 137 15.02 -1.00 -10.19
C ASP A 137 15.11 -2.46 -10.59
N ILE A 138 16.31 -3.04 -10.61
CA ILE A 138 16.53 -4.46 -10.92
C ILE A 138 17.22 -5.09 -9.71
N ALA A 139 16.43 -5.73 -8.85
CA ALA A 139 16.86 -6.33 -7.60
C ALA A 139 16.98 -7.85 -7.74
N GLY A 140 18.01 -8.45 -7.13
CA GLY A 140 18.24 -9.90 -7.15
C GLY A 140 19.68 -10.32 -7.44
N ILE A 141 20.63 -9.39 -7.43
CA ILE A 141 22.06 -9.61 -7.77
C ILE A 141 22.95 -9.92 -6.55
N GLY A 142 22.35 -10.19 -5.38
CA GLY A 142 23.09 -10.44 -4.13
C GLY A 142 22.25 -10.28 -2.86
N GLY A 143 20.92 -10.37 -2.97
CA GLY A 143 19.98 -10.19 -1.87
C GLY A 143 18.95 -11.32 -1.81
N ASN A 144 18.04 -11.25 -0.84
CA ASN A 144 17.00 -12.27 -0.64
C ASN A 144 15.62 -11.88 -1.20
N VAL A 145 15.52 -10.74 -1.89
CA VAL A 145 14.38 -10.35 -2.71
C VAL A 145 14.80 -10.22 -4.18
N ALA A 146 13.87 -10.49 -5.10
CA ALA A 146 14.14 -10.42 -6.54
C ALA A 146 12.93 -9.80 -7.26
N PHE A 147 13.11 -8.64 -7.89
CA PHE A 147 12.07 -7.94 -8.62
C PHE A 147 12.66 -6.97 -9.64
N TYR A 148 11.87 -6.62 -10.67
CA TYR A 148 12.16 -5.47 -11.52
C TYR A 148 11.02 -4.45 -11.43
N ARG A 149 11.34 -3.16 -11.39
CA ARG A 149 10.38 -2.05 -11.24
C ARG A 149 10.70 -0.87 -12.16
N PRO A 150 10.23 -0.86 -13.41
CA PRO A 150 10.30 0.32 -14.27
C PRO A 150 9.29 1.40 -13.87
N VAL A 151 9.74 2.66 -13.92
CA VAL A 151 8.93 3.86 -13.72
C VAL A 151 9.29 4.86 -14.81
N MET A 152 8.28 5.36 -15.50
CA MET A 152 8.40 6.34 -16.58
C MET A 152 7.59 7.58 -16.25
N THR A 153 8.18 8.77 -16.36
CA THR A 153 7.51 10.04 -16.11
C THR A 153 7.77 11.00 -17.27
N TYR A 154 6.73 11.66 -17.73
CA TYR A 154 6.78 12.73 -18.71
C TYR A 154 6.12 13.98 -18.12
N THR A 155 6.76 15.14 -18.27
CA THR A 155 6.16 16.44 -17.93
C THR A 155 6.25 17.40 -19.11
N GLN A 156 5.22 18.23 -19.27
CA GLN A 156 5.15 19.26 -20.30
C GLN A 156 4.60 20.55 -19.68
N TRP A 157 5.29 21.65 -19.92
CA TRP A 157 4.86 23.00 -19.58
C TRP A 157 4.69 23.79 -20.87
N LYS A 158 3.52 24.41 -21.03
CA LYS A 158 3.19 25.17 -22.24
C LYS A 158 2.48 26.48 -21.85
N PRO A 159 3.05 27.64 -22.19
CA PRO A 159 2.37 28.93 -22.06
C PRO A 159 1.07 28.94 -22.85
N LEU A 160 -0.03 29.38 -22.24
CA LEU A 160 -1.36 29.35 -22.84
C LEU A 160 -2.21 30.56 -22.40
N PHE A 161 -3.02 31.06 -23.33
CA PHE A 161 -3.99 32.16 -23.21
C PHE A 161 -3.43 33.53 -22.83
N HIS A 162 -2.77 33.69 -21.68
CA HIS A 162 -2.30 34.97 -21.15
C HIS A 162 -0.82 34.94 -20.74
N PRO A 163 -0.09 36.06 -20.86
CA PRO A 163 1.30 36.14 -20.40
C PRO A 163 1.43 35.79 -18.91
N GLY A 164 2.33 34.86 -18.61
CA GLY A 164 2.55 34.38 -17.25
C GLY A 164 1.68 33.20 -16.82
N ASN A 165 0.67 32.81 -17.61
CA ASN A 165 -0.09 31.60 -17.39
C ASN A 165 0.53 30.41 -18.12
N THR A 166 0.47 29.23 -17.51
CA THR A 166 1.03 28.00 -18.11
C THR A 166 0.16 26.79 -17.82
N LEU A 167 0.06 25.89 -18.79
CA LEU A 167 -0.50 24.57 -18.61
C LEU A 167 0.64 23.60 -18.30
N GLY A 168 0.51 22.92 -17.16
CA GLY A 168 1.33 21.78 -16.77
C GLY A 168 0.58 20.48 -17.03
N ILE A 169 1.28 19.53 -17.64
CA ILE A 169 0.82 18.14 -17.78
C ILE A 169 1.92 17.25 -17.22
N ARG A 170 1.55 16.31 -16.36
CA ARG A 170 2.42 15.21 -15.92
C ARG A 170 1.73 13.89 -16.19
N ILE A 171 2.49 12.92 -16.70
CA ILE A 171 2.05 11.55 -16.93
C ILE A 171 3.10 10.65 -16.28
N GLN A 172 2.67 9.70 -15.45
CA GLN A 172 3.55 8.68 -14.91
C GLN A 172 2.92 7.30 -15.09
N GLY A 173 3.74 6.33 -15.50
CA GLY A 173 3.39 4.93 -15.52
C GLY A 173 4.43 4.12 -14.75
N SER A 174 3.99 3.19 -13.94
CA SER A 174 4.86 2.35 -13.12
C SER A 174 4.41 0.91 -13.16
N PHE A 175 5.38 0.00 -13.13
CA PHE A 175 5.14 -1.44 -13.08
C PHE A 175 6.18 -2.10 -12.16
N ILE A 176 5.79 -3.15 -11.45
CA ILE A 176 6.68 -3.99 -10.64
C ILE A 176 6.32 -5.45 -10.82
N SER A 177 7.34 -6.30 -10.89
CA SER A 177 7.14 -7.75 -10.80
C SER A 177 8.30 -8.41 -10.10
N GLY A 178 7.98 -9.30 -9.17
CA GLY A 178 8.91 -10.30 -8.66
C GLY A 178 9.24 -11.35 -9.71
N TYR A 179 10.38 -12.00 -9.53
CA TYR A 179 10.85 -13.13 -10.35
C TYR A 179 11.62 -14.14 -9.47
N ALA A 180 12.14 -15.22 -10.08
CA ALA A 180 12.86 -16.28 -9.37
C ALA A 180 12.05 -16.92 -8.22
N GLY A 181 10.77 -17.24 -8.49
CA GLY A 181 9.87 -17.86 -7.52
C GLY A 181 9.39 -16.94 -6.40
N LYS A 182 9.65 -15.62 -6.50
CA LYS A 182 9.25 -14.59 -5.55
C LYS A 182 8.29 -13.61 -6.21
N VAL A 183 7.40 -13.03 -5.42
CA VAL A 183 6.52 -11.95 -5.86
C VAL A 183 7.07 -10.58 -5.47
N ALA A 184 6.51 -9.53 -6.06
CA ALA A 184 6.82 -8.14 -5.72
C ALA A 184 6.67 -7.90 -4.20
N PRO A 185 7.71 -7.40 -3.51
CA PRO A 185 7.62 -7.16 -2.07
C PRO A 185 6.50 -6.18 -1.70
N PRO A 186 5.65 -6.47 -0.69
CA PRO A 186 4.53 -5.64 -0.27
C PRO A 186 4.83 -4.14 -0.14
N TYR A 187 5.98 -3.80 0.43
CA TYR A 187 6.40 -2.42 0.68
C TYR A 187 6.89 -1.67 -0.59
N GLU A 188 7.20 -2.38 -1.68
CA GLU A 188 7.61 -1.78 -2.96
C GLU A 188 6.45 -1.65 -3.97
N ARG A 189 5.26 -2.19 -3.64
CA ARG A 189 4.04 -2.12 -4.46
C ARG A 189 3.48 -0.71 -4.49
N PHE A 190 2.70 -0.42 -5.53
CA PHE A 190 2.19 0.92 -5.76
C PHE A 190 0.88 1.17 -5.02
N TYR A 191 0.75 2.39 -4.53
CA TYR A 191 -0.44 2.93 -3.91
C TYR A 191 -0.57 4.36 -4.41
N MET A 192 -1.81 4.84 -4.55
CA MET A 192 -2.06 6.19 -5.04
C MET A 192 -2.89 6.99 -4.04
N GLY A 193 -2.94 8.29 -4.26
CA GLY A 193 -3.61 9.24 -3.41
C GLY A 193 -2.61 10.05 -2.59
N GLY A 194 -3.01 11.28 -2.30
CA GLY A 194 -2.14 12.29 -1.75
C GLY A 194 -1.84 13.38 -2.78
N GLU A 195 -0.94 14.27 -2.40
CA GLU A 195 -0.81 15.53 -3.12
C GLU A 195 0.06 15.47 -4.39
N ASN A 196 0.73 14.34 -4.61
CA ASN A 196 1.71 14.17 -5.70
C ASN A 196 1.12 13.46 -6.93
N ASP A 197 -0.05 12.84 -6.78
CA ASP A 197 -0.74 12.07 -7.81
C ASP A 197 -2.24 12.36 -7.86
N LEU A 198 -3.05 11.96 -6.86
CA LEU A 198 -4.50 12.17 -6.85
C LEU A 198 -4.88 12.98 -5.61
N ARG A 199 -4.91 14.32 -5.77
CA ARG A 199 -5.10 15.27 -4.66
C ARG A 199 -6.38 15.05 -3.88
N GLY A 200 -7.44 14.60 -4.53
CA GLY A 200 -8.71 14.35 -3.86
C GLY A 200 -8.76 13.11 -2.97
N PHE A 201 -7.75 12.24 -3.00
CA PHE A 201 -7.74 10.95 -2.32
C PHE A 201 -6.70 10.92 -1.19
N ASP A 202 -6.96 10.15 -0.14
CA ASP A 202 -6.06 9.98 1.00
C ASP A 202 -4.82 9.17 0.63
N VAL A 203 -3.71 9.50 1.31
CA VAL A 203 -2.40 8.94 1.01
C VAL A 203 -2.44 7.42 1.07
N ARG A 204 -2.03 6.79 -0.03
CA ARG A 204 -1.97 5.34 -0.20
C ARG A 204 -3.30 4.59 -0.02
N THR A 205 -4.43 5.24 -0.28
CA THR A 205 -5.76 4.59 -0.18
C THR A 205 -6.27 4.01 -1.50
N VAL A 206 -5.77 4.50 -2.64
CA VAL A 206 -6.14 3.99 -3.96
C VAL A 206 -5.29 2.77 -4.29
N SER A 207 -5.92 1.59 -4.21
CA SER A 207 -5.33 0.26 -4.41
C SER A 207 -6.43 -0.72 -4.86
N PRO A 208 -6.10 -1.84 -5.52
CA PRO A 208 -6.97 -3.01 -5.50
C PRO A 208 -7.13 -3.51 -4.06
N TYR A 209 -8.14 -4.36 -3.82
CA TYR A 209 -8.39 -4.98 -2.52
C TYR A 209 -8.37 -6.50 -2.68
N VAL A 210 -7.93 -7.22 -1.64
CA VAL A 210 -7.95 -8.69 -1.59
C VAL A 210 -8.45 -9.17 -0.24
N PHE A 211 -8.96 -10.40 -0.21
CA PHE A 211 -9.16 -11.13 1.04
C PHE A 211 -7.92 -11.96 1.35
N VAL A 212 -7.43 -11.87 2.59
CA VAL A 212 -6.38 -12.76 3.10
C VAL A 212 -6.99 -13.65 4.17
N SER A 213 -6.85 -14.96 4.00
CA SER A 213 -7.27 -15.95 4.99
C SER A 213 -6.13 -16.22 5.97
N SER A 214 -6.46 -16.31 7.25
CA SER A 214 -5.52 -16.69 8.30
C SER A 214 -6.19 -17.62 9.32
N LEU A 215 -5.38 -18.43 9.99
CA LEU A 215 -5.84 -19.23 11.13
C LEU A 215 -6.04 -18.32 12.35
N GLN A 216 -7.26 -18.33 12.91
CA GLN A 216 -7.56 -17.68 14.19
C GLN A 216 -8.08 -18.72 15.17
N ASN A 217 -7.54 -18.74 16.39
CA ASN A 217 -8.00 -19.63 17.46
C ASN A 217 -8.93 -18.84 18.39
N LEU A 218 -10.23 -18.96 18.19
CA LEU A 218 -11.23 -18.28 19.01
C LEU A 218 -11.44 -19.04 20.31
N GLN A 219 -11.48 -18.35 21.44
CA GLN A 219 -11.92 -18.98 22.68
C GLN A 219 -13.42 -19.27 22.59
N LEU A 220 -13.83 -20.47 23.01
CA LEU A 220 -15.24 -20.80 23.14
C LEU A 220 -15.79 -20.06 24.37
N LEU A 221 -16.78 -19.20 24.16
CA LEU A 221 -17.40 -18.38 25.20
C LEU A 221 -18.85 -18.81 25.44
N ASN A 222 -19.25 -18.85 26.70
CA ASN A 222 -20.66 -18.92 27.08
C ASN A 222 -21.39 -17.60 26.73
N PRO A 223 -22.73 -17.60 26.68
CA PRO A 223 -23.51 -16.38 26.43
C PRO A 223 -23.27 -15.23 27.43
N ASP A 224 -22.74 -15.52 28.62
CA ASP A 224 -22.35 -14.54 29.63
C ASP A 224 -20.95 -13.94 29.40
N GLY A 225 -20.26 -14.36 28.33
CA GLY A 225 -18.90 -13.94 27.97
C GLY A 225 -17.78 -14.69 28.70
N THR A 226 -18.11 -15.65 29.59
CA THR A 226 -17.09 -16.45 30.27
C THR A 226 -16.53 -17.53 29.35
N PRO A 227 -15.20 -17.81 29.39
CA PRO A 227 -14.62 -18.84 28.55
C PRO A 227 -14.96 -20.24 29.09
N VAL A 228 -15.17 -21.19 28.17
CA VAL A 228 -15.43 -22.59 28.50
C VAL A 228 -14.10 -23.29 28.83
N PRO A 229 -13.91 -23.81 30.05
CA PRO A 229 -12.69 -24.52 30.42
C PRO A 229 -12.59 -25.84 29.64
N LEU A 230 -11.36 -26.20 29.26
CA LEU A 230 -11.08 -27.48 28.61
C LEU A 230 -11.41 -28.65 29.54
N ASP A 231 -11.12 -28.48 30.84
CA ASP A 231 -11.38 -29.42 31.91
C ASP A 231 -11.95 -28.67 33.13
N PRO A 232 -13.26 -28.80 33.41
CA PRO A 232 -13.89 -28.15 34.58
C PRO A 232 -13.26 -28.57 35.92
N ALA A 233 -12.66 -29.76 36.02
CA ALA A 233 -12.01 -30.23 37.23
C ALA A 233 -10.57 -29.70 37.39
N ASN A 234 -9.97 -29.18 36.31
CA ASN A 234 -8.62 -28.60 36.33
C ASN A 234 -8.52 -27.35 35.45
N PRO A 235 -8.92 -26.17 35.98
CA PRO A 235 -8.88 -24.90 35.25
C PRO A 235 -7.49 -24.48 34.73
N ARG A 236 -6.40 -25.06 35.27
CA ARG A 236 -5.03 -24.75 34.82
C ARG A 236 -4.73 -25.30 33.42
N ARG A 237 -5.57 -26.19 32.88
CA ARG A 237 -5.44 -26.72 31.51
C ARG A 237 -5.83 -25.71 30.42
N GLY A 238 -6.42 -24.58 30.80
CA GLY A 238 -6.85 -23.54 29.88
C GLY A 238 -8.26 -23.80 29.33
N ASN A 239 -8.58 -23.05 28.28
CA ASN A 239 -9.93 -22.96 27.73
C ASN A 239 -10.00 -23.66 26.37
N VAL A 240 -11.21 -24.08 25.99
CA VAL A 240 -11.49 -24.60 24.66
C VAL A 240 -11.23 -23.50 23.63
N THR A 241 -10.49 -23.83 22.57
CA THR A 241 -10.29 -22.94 21.43
C THR A 241 -10.79 -23.60 20.15
N VAL A 242 -11.41 -22.79 19.29
CA VAL A 242 -11.98 -23.20 18.00
C VAL A 242 -11.11 -22.58 16.90
N PRO A 243 -10.35 -23.39 16.14
CA PRO A 243 -9.60 -22.88 14.99
C PRO A 243 -10.58 -22.52 13.88
N VAL A 244 -10.59 -21.27 13.44
CA VAL A 244 -11.45 -20.78 12.35
C VAL A 244 -10.64 -20.09 11.25
N PRO A 245 -11.08 -20.19 9.99
CA PRO A 245 -10.48 -19.47 8.88
C PRO A 245 -11.03 -18.04 8.84
N ALA A 246 -10.31 -17.10 9.47
CA ALA A 246 -10.71 -15.70 9.42
C ALA A 246 -10.20 -15.05 8.14
N THR A 247 -11.12 -14.42 7.40
CA THR A 247 -10.81 -13.64 6.20
C THR A 247 -10.83 -12.16 6.54
N THR A 248 -9.75 -11.44 6.24
CA THR A 248 -9.68 -9.99 6.40
C THR A 248 -9.48 -9.34 5.03
N VAL A 249 -10.10 -8.17 4.84
CA VAL A 249 -9.80 -7.33 3.69
C VAL A 249 -8.49 -6.58 3.93
N THR A 250 -7.66 -6.49 2.91
CA THR A 250 -6.43 -5.71 2.97
C THR A 250 -6.14 -5.01 1.64
N PHE A 251 -5.23 -4.03 1.69
CA PHE A 251 -4.78 -3.24 0.56
C PHE A 251 -3.39 -3.73 0.11
N PRO A 252 -3.32 -4.64 -0.87
CA PRO A 252 -2.05 -5.19 -1.30
C PRO A 252 -1.22 -4.22 -2.13
N GLY A 253 -1.76 -3.09 -2.57
CA GLY A 253 -1.15 -2.25 -3.60
C GLY A 253 -1.24 -2.89 -4.98
N GLY A 254 -1.14 -2.08 -6.02
CA GLY A 254 -1.03 -2.55 -7.39
C GLY A 254 0.39 -2.97 -7.74
N ASP A 255 0.50 -3.86 -8.72
CA ASP A 255 1.77 -4.12 -9.40
C ASP A 255 1.97 -3.15 -10.58
N SER A 256 0.92 -2.40 -10.92
CA SER A 256 0.88 -1.48 -12.04
C SER A 256 0.07 -0.25 -11.63
N ASN A 257 0.59 0.93 -11.94
CA ASN A 257 -0.20 2.15 -11.85
C ASN A 257 0.07 3.08 -13.02
N PHE A 258 -0.87 3.97 -13.27
CA PHE A 258 -0.60 5.16 -14.05
C PHE A 258 -1.44 6.32 -13.57
N PHE A 259 -0.94 7.53 -13.74
CA PHE A 259 -1.69 8.75 -13.49
C PHE A 259 -1.31 9.87 -14.42
N THR A 260 -2.22 10.82 -14.52
CA THR A 260 -2.04 12.08 -15.22
C THR A 260 -2.50 13.24 -14.36
N ASN A 261 -1.67 14.26 -14.24
CA ASN A 261 -2.00 15.54 -13.61
C ASN A 261 -2.06 16.62 -14.68
N LEU A 262 -3.15 17.37 -14.69
CA LEU A 262 -3.34 18.56 -15.49
C LEU A 262 -3.50 19.76 -14.55
N GLU A 263 -2.69 20.79 -14.73
CA GLU A 263 -2.77 22.03 -13.96
C GLU A 263 -2.71 23.24 -14.89
N TYR A 264 -3.63 24.18 -14.72
CA TYR A 264 -3.53 25.48 -15.38
C TYR A 264 -3.13 26.55 -14.38
N ARG A 265 -1.88 27.00 -14.41
CA ARG A 265 -1.36 27.96 -13.44
C ARG A 265 -1.65 29.38 -13.90
N ILE A 266 -2.43 30.09 -13.10
CA ILE A 266 -2.79 31.50 -13.26
C ILE A 266 -2.00 32.30 -12.24
N ARG A 267 -1.18 33.23 -12.73
CA ARG A 267 -0.46 34.15 -11.83
C ARG A 267 -1.40 35.25 -11.38
N VAL A 268 -1.72 35.29 -10.09
CA VAL A 268 -2.64 36.30 -9.52
C VAL A 268 -1.86 37.56 -9.16
N PHE A 269 -0.98 37.46 -8.16
CA PHE A 269 -0.12 38.58 -7.73
C PHE A 269 1.14 38.04 -7.03
N GLY A 270 2.28 38.68 -7.24
CA GLY A 270 3.53 38.34 -6.54
C GLY A 270 3.89 36.84 -6.64
N PRO A 271 4.09 36.14 -5.49
CA PRO A 271 4.35 34.70 -5.42
C PRO A 271 3.09 33.82 -5.43
N VAL A 272 1.88 34.41 -5.54
CA VAL A 272 0.60 33.70 -5.43
C VAL A 272 0.15 33.17 -6.79
N THR A 273 -0.12 31.87 -6.84
CA THR A 273 -0.60 31.17 -8.04
C THR A 273 -1.92 30.47 -7.73
N LEU A 274 -2.92 30.66 -8.60
CA LEU A 274 -4.15 29.87 -8.60
C LEU A 274 -4.04 28.80 -9.68
N ALA A 275 -4.34 27.55 -9.34
CA ALA A 275 -4.24 26.42 -10.25
C ALA A 275 -5.52 25.57 -10.21
N PRO A 276 -6.45 25.78 -11.15
CA PRO A 276 -7.43 24.76 -11.47
C PRO A 276 -6.72 23.49 -11.95
N PHE A 277 -7.19 22.35 -11.46
CA PHE A 277 -6.55 21.07 -11.76
C PHE A 277 -7.53 19.95 -12.08
N ALA A 278 -7.03 18.95 -12.79
CA ALA A 278 -7.67 17.66 -13.01
C ALA A 278 -6.62 16.55 -12.91
N ASP A 279 -6.82 15.64 -11.98
CA ASP A 279 -5.99 14.47 -11.76
C ASP A 279 -6.80 13.23 -12.12
N PHE A 280 -6.18 12.30 -12.82
CA PHE A 280 -6.76 11.01 -13.18
C PHE A 280 -5.74 9.91 -12.91
N GLY A 281 -6.21 8.75 -12.46
CA GLY A 281 -5.30 7.66 -12.14
C GLY A 281 -5.96 6.32 -11.94
N MET A 282 -5.16 5.27 -12.11
CA MET A 282 -5.55 3.88 -11.92
C MET A 282 -4.40 3.11 -11.27
N ASN A 283 -4.72 2.36 -10.22
CA ASN A 283 -3.81 1.42 -9.57
C ASN A 283 -4.43 0.03 -9.62
N PHE A 284 -3.71 -0.96 -10.12
CA PHE A 284 -4.27 -2.28 -10.38
C PHE A 284 -3.24 -3.40 -10.22
N ALA A 285 -3.76 -4.60 -9.97
CA ALA A 285 -3.01 -5.84 -10.07
C ALA A 285 -3.20 -6.41 -11.48
N LEU A 286 -2.23 -6.16 -12.34
CA LEU A 286 -2.14 -6.67 -13.70
C LEU A 286 -1.81 -8.17 -13.72
N ARG A 287 -0.87 -8.59 -12.85
CA ARG A 287 -0.42 -9.97 -12.70
C ARG A 287 -0.93 -10.56 -11.40
N GLN A 288 -1.95 -11.42 -11.50
CA GLN A 288 -2.47 -12.14 -10.32
C GLN A 288 -1.41 -13.03 -9.65
N SER A 289 -0.48 -13.58 -10.44
CA SER A 289 0.65 -14.37 -9.93
C SER A 289 1.63 -13.57 -9.06
N GLN A 290 1.45 -12.25 -8.92
CA GLN A 290 2.24 -11.38 -8.03
C GLN A 290 1.59 -11.19 -6.66
N LEU A 291 0.49 -11.88 -6.40
CA LEU A 291 -0.21 -11.89 -5.11
C LEU A 291 -0.30 -13.33 -4.60
N GLN A 292 0.86 -13.93 -4.32
CA GLN A 292 0.96 -15.32 -3.88
C GLN A 292 1.20 -15.41 -2.38
N ILE A 293 0.47 -16.31 -1.74
CA ILE A 293 0.72 -16.75 -0.37
C ILE A 293 1.99 -17.62 -0.36
N ALA A 294 2.82 -17.43 0.66
CA ALA A 294 4.03 -18.19 0.89
C ALA A 294 3.68 -19.67 1.13
N PRO A 295 4.46 -20.62 0.59
CA PRO A 295 4.15 -22.05 0.66
C PRO A 295 3.87 -22.56 2.08
N ASP A 296 4.63 -22.10 3.08
CA ASP A 296 4.45 -22.54 4.48
C ASP A 296 3.09 -22.11 5.06
N SER A 297 2.68 -20.86 4.82
CA SER A 297 1.36 -20.35 5.24
C SER A 297 0.22 -21.07 4.52
N LEU A 298 0.39 -21.33 3.22
CA LEU A 298 -0.58 -22.08 2.44
C LEU A 298 -0.71 -23.53 2.93
N ASN A 299 0.41 -24.18 3.23
CA ASN A 299 0.44 -25.51 3.81
C ASN A 299 -0.26 -25.52 5.17
N GLN A 300 0.07 -24.57 6.06
CA GLN A 300 -0.60 -24.46 7.35
C GLN A 300 -2.12 -24.33 7.21
N LEU A 301 -2.60 -23.47 6.32
CA LEU A 301 -4.04 -23.31 6.06
C LEU A 301 -4.67 -24.61 5.53
N ASN A 302 -4.04 -25.27 4.56
CA ASN A 302 -4.57 -26.49 3.94
C ASN A 302 -4.53 -27.73 4.86
N THR A 303 -3.56 -27.81 5.78
CA THR A 303 -3.45 -28.94 6.71
C THR A 303 -4.20 -28.73 8.02
N THR A 304 -4.65 -27.51 8.31
CA THR A 304 -5.39 -27.23 9.55
C THR A 304 -6.80 -27.83 9.47
N SER A 305 -7.17 -28.58 10.50
CA SER A 305 -8.56 -28.97 10.73
C SER A 305 -9.30 -27.82 11.42
N PHE A 306 -10.12 -27.10 10.66
CA PHE A 306 -10.93 -25.99 11.18
C PHE A 306 -12.18 -26.50 11.90
N GLY A 307 -12.51 -25.82 12.99
CA GLY A 307 -13.61 -26.14 13.87
C GLY A 307 -13.26 -27.09 15.02
N CYS A 308 -14.07 -27.02 16.06
CA CYS A 308 -14.07 -27.90 17.22
C CYS A 308 -15.52 -28.25 17.59
N PRO A 309 -16.24 -29.06 16.78
CA PRO A 309 -17.66 -29.30 17.00
C PRO A 309 -17.95 -30.22 18.20
N ALA A 310 -16.96 -31.01 18.60
CA ALA A 310 -17.00 -31.81 19.81
C ALA A 310 -15.66 -31.78 20.54
N LEU A 311 -15.70 -31.97 21.85
CA LEU A 311 -14.52 -32.20 22.69
C LEU A 311 -14.51 -33.66 23.12
N VAL A 312 -13.48 -34.40 22.72
CA VAL A 312 -13.28 -35.81 23.07
C VAL A 312 -11.92 -35.93 23.75
N ALA A 313 -11.89 -36.45 24.98
CA ALA A 313 -10.67 -36.58 25.77
C ALA A 313 -9.85 -35.27 25.83
N PHE A 314 -10.54 -34.14 26.02
CA PHE A 314 -9.94 -32.80 26.09
C PHE A 314 -9.29 -32.30 24.79
N GLN A 315 -9.60 -32.92 23.65
CA GLN A 315 -9.14 -32.51 22.32
C GLN A 315 -10.31 -32.20 21.40
N CYS A 316 -10.13 -31.25 20.49
CA CYS A 316 -11.11 -30.93 19.47
C CYS A 316 -11.25 -32.07 18.47
N ALA A 317 -12.49 -32.49 18.22
CA ALA A 317 -12.83 -33.56 17.29
C ALA A 317 -13.96 -33.11 16.35
N GLY A 318 -13.94 -33.58 15.11
CA GLY A 318 -14.98 -33.32 14.10
C GLY A 318 -14.77 -32.05 13.26
N GLY A 319 -13.59 -31.42 13.32
CA GLY A 319 -13.23 -30.34 12.40
C GLY A 319 -12.98 -30.85 10.96
N GLY A 320 -12.87 -29.92 10.02
CA GLY A 320 -12.67 -30.23 8.60
C GLY A 320 -11.60 -29.35 7.96
N SER A 321 -10.95 -29.85 6.91
CA SER A 321 -10.03 -29.06 6.09
C SER A 321 -10.78 -28.24 5.05
N ILE A 322 -10.25 -27.07 4.73
CA ILE A 322 -10.77 -26.20 3.68
C ILE A 322 -9.66 -26.00 2.65
N PRO A 323 -9.90 -26.19 1.35
CA PRO A 323 -8.89 -25.93 0.33
C PRO A 323 -8.71 -24.43 0.11
N PHE A 324 -7.47 -23.95 0.26
CA PHE A 324 -7.06 -22.59 -0.03
C PHE A 324 -6.23 -22.53 -1.31
N SER A 325 -6.45 -21.48 -2.10
CA SER A 325 -5.63 -21.13 -3.26
C SER A 325 -4.35 -20.43 -2.83
N GLY A 326 -3.23 -20.75 -3.47
CA GLY A 326 -1.98 -20.01 -3.26
C GLY A 326 -2.01 -18.59 -3.85
N ASP A 327 -2.78 -18.36 -4.91
CA ASP A 327 -2.98 -17.02 -5.48
C ASP A 327 -4.15 -16.31 -4.78
N LEU A 328 -3.89 -15.09 -4.28
CA LEU A 328 -4.91 -14.18 -3.77
C LEU A 328 -5.60 -13.48 -4.95
N LYS A 329 -6.94 -13.49 -4.93
CA LYS A 329 -7.76 -12.83 -5.95
C LYS A 329 -8.20 -11.46 -5.48
N THR A 330 -8.21 -10.50 -6.40
CA THR A 330 -8.76 -9.18 -6.13
C THR A 330 -10.27 -9.27 -5.94
N ILE A 331 -10.79 -8.45 -5.03
CA ILE A 331 -12.22 -8.35 -4.79
C ILE A 331 -12.89 -7.81 -6.06
N PRO A 332 -13.96 -8.45 -6.56
CA PRO A 332 -14.67 -7.99 -7.76
C PRO A 332 -15.04 -6.52 -7.66
N GLY A 333 -14.86 -5.78 -8.75
CA GLY A 333 -15.15 -4.35 -8.81
C GLY A 333 -14.14 -3.45 -8.10
N THR A 334 -13.03 -3.97 -7.54
CA THR A 334 -11.99 -3.15 -6.89
C THR A 334 -10.70 -3.00 -7.71
N ASN A 335 -10.48 -3.88 -8.69
CA ASN A 335 -9.33 -3.83 -9.59
C ASN A 335 -9.68 -3.05 -10.88
N TYR A 336 -8.69 -2.37 -11.48
CA TYR A 336 -8.89 -1.53 -12.69
C TYR A 336 -9.95 -0.44 -12.54
N VAL A 337 -10.12 0.12 -11.33
CA VAL A 337 -11.09 1.19 -11.09
C VAL A 337 -10.44 2.56 -11.32
N PRO A 338 -10.96 3.40 -12.24
CA PRO A 338 -10.45 4.74 -12.48
C PRO A 338 -10.85 5.68 -11.33
N ARG A 339 -9.89 6.50 -10.91
CA ARG A 339 -10.09 7.58 -9.94
C ARG A 339 -9.79 8.91 -10.61
N MET A 340 -10.57 9.91 -10.26
CA MET A 340 -10.38 11.27 -10.77
C MET A 340 -10.70 12.27 -9.67
N SER A 341 -9.89 13.32 -9.58
CA SER A 341 -10.13 14.48 -8.73
C SER A 341 -9.93 15.76 -9.52
N THR A 342 -10.80 16.74 -9.35
CA THR A 342 -10.68 18.07 -9.97
C THR A 342 -10.99 19.15 -8.96
N GLY A 343 -10.38 20.32 -9.09
CA GLY A 343 -10.52 21.33 -8.06
C GLY A 343 -9.73 22.60 -8.34
N LEU A 344 -9.58 23.39 -7.27
CA LEU A 344 -8.81 24.62 -7.25
C LEU A 344 -7.72 24.51 -6.18
N GLU A 345 -6.50 24.88 -6.56
CA GLU A 345 -5.36 24.97 -5.66
C GLU A 345 -4.83 26.40 -5.62
N LEU A 346 -4.59 26.92 -4.43
CA LEU A 346 -3.91 28.18 -4.17
C LEU A 346 -2.51 27.88 -3.64
N GLN A 347 -1.47 28.30 -4.36
CA GLN A 347 -0.08 28.15 -3.98
C GLN A 347 0.53 29.48 -3.56
N VAL A 348 1.22 29.50 -2.42
CA VAL A 348 1.92 30.68 -1.88
C VAL A 348 3.36 30.30 -1.51
N MET A 349 4.34 30.94 -2.12
CA MET A 349 5.75 30.82 -1.70
C MET A 349 6.02 31.80 -0.56
N LEU A 350 6.31 31.30 0.64
CA LEU A 350 6.72 32.16 1.76
C LEU A 350 8.22 32.51 1.66
N PRO A 351 8.60 33.79 1.79
CA PRO A 351 10.00 34.23 1.65
C PRO A 351 10.96 33.60 2.65
N ILE A 352 10.48 33.30 3.87
CA ILE A 352 11.32 32.90 5.01
C ILE A 352 11.61 31.39 5.00
N VAL A 353 10.67 30.56 4.53
CA VAL A 353 10.76 29.09 4.67
C VAL A 353 11.19 28.41 3.35
N GLN A 354 11.28 29.15 2.24
CA GLN A 354 11.56 28.60 0.88
C GLN A 354 10.72 27.36 0.51
N ALA A 355 9.58 27.18 1.18
CA ALA A 355 8.67 26.07 0.97
C ALA A 355 7.33 26.63 0.46
N PRO A 356 6.82 26.13 -0.67
CA PRO A 356 5.50 26.53 -1.14
C PRO A 356 4.42 25.93 -0.25
N PHE A 357 3.54 26.77 0.31
CA PHE A 357 2.31 26.30 0.93
C PHE A 357 1.22 26.17 -0.13
N ARG A 358 0.38 25.15 0.01
CA ARG A 358 -0.79 24.97 -0.85
C ARG A 358 -2.04 24.72 -0.05
N ILE A 359 -3.13 25.33 -0.49
CA ILE A 359 -4.48 25.08 -0.03
C ILE A 359 -5.28 24.63 -1.23
N TYR A 360 -5.97 23.50 -1.14
CA TYR A 360 -6.81 23.07 -2.24
C TYR A 360 -8.11 22.44 -1.77
N TYR A 361 -9.12 22.62 -2.61
CA TYR A 361 -10.37 21.89 -2.58
C TYR A 361 -10.43 20.98 -3.80
N ALA A 362 -10.78 19.71 -3.59
CA ALA A 362 -10.94 18.71 -4.63
C ALA A 362 -12.34 18.10 -4.57
N TYR A 363 -12.94 17.89 -5.74
CA TYR A 363 -14.13 17.08 -5.97
C TYR A 363 -13.75 15.83 -6.76
N ASN A 364 -14.25 14.67 -6.35
CA ASN A 364 -13.91 13.38 -6.93
C ASN A 364 -15.07 12.84 -7.78
N PRO A 365 -15.11 13.13 -9.11
CA PRO A 365 -16.17 12.63 -9.97
C PRO A 365 -16.13 11.11 -10.10
N LEU A 366 -14.93 10.51 -10.21
CA LEU A 366 -14.73 9.06 -10.29
C LEU A 366 -14.14 8.56 -8.98
N ILE A 367 -14.88 7.69 -8.29
CA ILE A 367 -14.50 7.07 -7.02
C ILE A 367 -14.86 5.58 -7.04
N LEU A 368 -14.25 4.80 -6.16
CA LEU A 368 -14.75 3.51 -5.73
C LEU A 368 -15.92 3.72 -4.75
N ASP A 369 -17.08 3.18 -5.11
CA ASP A 369 -18.24 3.04 -4.22
C ASP A 369 -18.90 1.69 -4.52
N THR A 370 -18.58 0.67 -3.72
CA THR A 370 -19.10 -0.67 -3.91
C THR A 370 -19.40 -1.36 -2.59
N HIS A 371 -20.44 -2.18 -2.58
CA HIS A 371 -20.73 -3.08 -1.48
C HIS A 371 -19.96 -4.37 -1.69
N VAL A 372 -19.28 -4.83 -0.65
CA VAL A 372 -18.46 -6.04 -0.67
C VAL A 372 -19.03 -7.03 0.33
N ASN A 373 -19.34 -8.21 -0.17
CA ASN A 373 -19.70 -9.33 0.68
C ASN A 373 -18.43 -9.97 1.24
N SER A 374 -18.37 -10.17 2.56
CA SER A 374 -17.25 -10.88 3.17
C SER A 374 -17.23 -12.34 2.69
N GLN A 375 -16.03 -12.89 2.46
CA GLN A 375 -15.88 -14.32 2.18
C GLN A 375 -15.99 -15.11 3.48
N ASN A 376 -17.22 -15.29 3.97
CA ASN A 376 -17.43 -16.00 5.21
C ASN A 376 -17.22 -17.50 5.03
N LEU A 377 -16.04 -17.98 5.43
CA LEU A 377 -15.70 -19.39 5.48
C LEU A 377 -16.10 -20.05 6.82
N ILE A 378 -16.55 -19.26 7.80
CA ILE A 378 -16.93 -19.73 9.13
C ILE A 378 -18.36 -20.25 9.08
N THR A 379 -18.52 -21.56 9.32
CA THR A 379 -19.83 -22.22 9.33
C THR A 379 -20.26 -22.59 10.75
N ARG A 380 -21.56 -22.73 10.97
CA ARG A 380 -22.10 -23.15 12.27
C ARG A 380 -21.53 -24.50 12.71
N SER A 381 -21.27 -25.40 11.76
CA SER A 381 -20.73 -26.73 12.01
C SER A 381 -19.31 -26.72 12.58
N MET A 382 -18.59 -25.59 12.59
CA MET A 382 -17.27 -25.47 13.20
C MET A 382 -17.31 -25.36 14.74
N PHE A 383 -18.47 -25.10 15.32
CA PHE A 383 -18.62 -24.83 16.75
C PHE A 383 -19.44 -25.94 17.43
N PRO A 384 -19.23 -26.20 18.73
CA PRO A 384 -20.05 -27.15 19.47
C PRO A 384 -21.54 -26.84 19.40
N ALA A 385 -22.39 -27.86 19.56
CA ALA A 385 -23.81 -27.63 19.80
C ALA A 385 -24.03 -26.96 21.16
N GLY A 386 -25.10 -26.15 21.28
CA GLY A 386 -25.49 -25.50 22.54
C GLY A 386 -25.03 -24.05 22.68
N GLY A 387 -25.42 -23.42 23.79
CA GLY A 387 -25.37 -21.98 23.98
C GLY A 387 -23.98 -21.34 23.79
N ALA A 388 -22.91 -22.01 24.26
CA ALA A 388 -21.55 -21.49 24.08
C ALA A 388 -21.10 -21.51 22.61
N GLY A 389 -21.40 -22.59 21.88
CA GLY A 389 -21.07 -22.70 20.47
C GLY A 389 -21.91 -21.78 19.58
N ASP A 390 -23.20 -21.63 19.88
CA ASP A 390 -24.08 -20.68 19.19
C ASP A 390 -23.62 -19.23 19.41
N PHE A 391 -23.33 -18.86 20.66
CA PHE A 391 -22.85 -17.52 21.00
C PHE A 391 -21.53 -17.21 20.30
N THR A 392 -20.54 -18.09 20.44
CA THR A 392 -19.21 -17.90 19.84
C THR A 392 -19.28 -17.86 18.31
N PHE A 393 -20.12 -18.69 17.69
CA PHE A 393 -20.36 -18.63 16.25
C PHE A 393 -20.92 -17.27 15.83
N GLN A 394 -21.94 -16.76 16.52
CA GLN A 394 -22.51 -15.45 16.21
C GLN A 394 -21.50 -14.30 16.42
N SER A 395 -20.69 -14.37 17.49
CA SER A 395 -19.60 -13.41 17.69
C SER A 395 -18.55 -13.49 16.57
N ALA A 396 -18.20 -14.69 16.11
CA ALA A 396 -17.29 -14.88 14.99
C ALA A 396 -17.85 -14.30 13.69
N LEU A 397 -19.14 -14.53 13.40
CA LEU A 397 -19.82 -13.93 12.26
C LEU A 397 -19.86 -12.41 12.32
N ALA A 398 -20.16 -11.84 13.49
CA ALA A 398 -20.18 -10.38 13.69
C ALA A 398 -18.78 -9.76 13.49
N THR A 399 -17.72 -10.52 13.79
CA THR A 399 -16.34 -10.03 13.72
C THR A 399 -15.73 -10.18 12.32
N PHE A 400 -15.90 -11.33 11.67
CA PHE A 400 -15.22 -11.68 10.41
C PHE A 400 -16.16 -11.78 9.19
N GLY A 401 -17.47 -11.91 9.43
CA GLY A 401 -18.50 -12.00 8.40
C GLY A 401 -19.25 -10.71 8.03
N PRO A 402 -19.04 -9.50 8.61
CA PRO A 402 -19.86 -8.37 8.24
C PRO A 402 -19.55 -7.94 6.79
N ASN A 403 -20.60 -7.68 6.02
CA ASN A 403 -20.46 -7.00 4.74
C ASN A 403 -20.04 -5.55 4.99
N PHE A 404 -19.27 -5.00 4.07
CA PHE A 404 -18.76 -3.63 4.19
C PHE A 404 -18.90 -2.88 2.88
N GLN A 405 -19.00 -1.56 2.99
CA GLN A 405 -19.00 -0.66 1.85
C GLN A 405 -17.60 -0.08 1.69
N LEU A 406 -17.00 -0.29 0.53
CA LEU A 406 -15.78 0.40 0.13
C LEU A 406 -16.17 1.70 -0.55
N LYS A 407 -16.04 2.82 0.17
CA LYS A 407 -16.42 4.14 -0.30
C LYS A 407 -15.31 5.14 -0.10
N GLU A 408 -14.86 5.73 -1.20
CA GLU A 408 -13.88 6.82 -1.21
C GLU A 408 -14.60 8.19 -1.03
N PRO A 409 -13.92 9.21 -0.46
CA PRO A 409 -14.52 10.52 -0.24
C PRO A 409 -14.90 11.20 -1.56
N LYS A 410 -16.04 11.90 -1.59
CA LYS A 410 -16.47 12.69 -2.77
C LYS A 410 -15.81 14.06 -2.85
N LYS A 411 -15.34 14.59 -1.73
CA LYS A 411 -14.80 15.94 -1.58
C LYS A 411 -13.70 15.93 -0.54
N THR A 412 -12.66 16.71 -0.77
CA THR A 412 -11.53 16.85 0.13
C THR A 412 -11.07 18.31 0.16
N PHE A 413 -10.72 18.79 1.35
CA PHE A 413 -10.10 20.10 1.56
C PHE A 413 -8.81 19.91 2.34
N ARG A 414 -7.70 20.51 1.90
CA ARG A 414 -6.38 20.26 2.48
C ARG A 414 -5.51 21.51 2.51
N PHE A 415 -4.71 21.59 3.57
CA PHE A 415 -3.63 22.56 3.77
C PHE A 415 -2.30 21.82 3.93
N THR A 416 -1.35 22.03 3.03
CA THR A 416 -0.15 21.19 2.93
C THR A 416 1.06 21.98 2.44
N ILE A 417 2.27 21.41 2.60
CA ILE A 417 3.51 21.98 2.06
C ILE A 417 3.82 21.26 0.75
N SER A 418 3.90 22.02 -0.33
CA SER A 418 4.02 21.52 -1.68
C SER A 418 5.44 21.10 -2.05
N THR A 419 5.54 20.08 -2.90
CA THR A 419 6.68 19.86 -3.79
C THR A 419 6.16 20.00 -5.22
N THR A 420 6.75 20.89 -6.01
CA THR A 420 6.38 21.01 -7.44
C THR A 420 6.80 19.72 -8.14
N PHE A 421 5.93 19.14 -8.97
CA PHE A 421 6.25 17.94 -9.74
C PHE A 421 7.04 18.22 -11.02
#